data_AF-J9BWE9-F1
#
_entry.id   AF-J9BWE9-F1
#
_cell.length_a   1.000
_cell.length_b   1.000
_cell.length_c   1.000
_cell.angle_alpha   90.00
_cell.angle_beta   90.00
_cell.angle_gamma   90.00
#
_symmetry.space_group_name_H-M   'P 1'
#
loop_
_entity.id
_entity.type
_entity.pdbx_description
1 polymer ?
#
loop_
_entity_poly.entity_id
_entity_poly.type
_entity_poly.pdbx_seq_one_letter_code
_entity_poly.pdbx_strand_id
1 'polypeptide(L)'
;RQGYISLHPTVRIREEKSLEKTEYVLCFKGPAGADGLTREEIETCIEKSLFDQLERFIAKPLIEKQQRRYLLPEGLVLEANLVDPGLPGEFWYAEVEFASEQQAREWQPGALAEYLTNEVTGTPGQSMAAYWAETRGTIK
;
A
#
# COMPACT_ATOMS: atom_id res chain seq x y z
N ARG A 1 -0.15 -7.51 7.38
CA ARG A 1 0.72 -8.18 6.38
C ARG A 1 -0.02 -8.30 5.05
N GLN A 2 0.67 -8.32 3.92
CA GLN A 2 0.03 -8.30 2.58
C GLN A 2 0.77 -9.17 1.56
N GLY A 3 0.02 -9.71 0.59
CA GLY A 3 0.56 -10.54 -0.49
C GLY A 3 -0.16 -10.33 -1.80
N TYR A 4 0.52 -10.63 -2.90
CA TYR A 4 -0.01 -10.47 -4.25
C TYR A 4 -0.24 -11.83 -4.89
N ILE A 5 -1.50 -12.08 -5.29
CA ILE A 5 -1.91 -13.26 -6.06
C ILE A 5 -1.59 -13.02 -7.54
N SER A 6 -1.85 -11.81 -8.03
CA SER A 6 -1.50 -11.36 -9.38
C SER A 6 -0.99 -9.93 -9.33
N LEU A 7 -0.09 -9.59 -10.24
CA LEU A 7 0.39 -8.20 -10.44
C LEU A 7 -0.39 -7.49 -11.55
N HIS A 8 -0.93 -8.21 -12.54
CA HIS A 8 -1.63 -7.63 -13.68
C HIS A 8 -2.84 -8.50 -14.12
N PRO A 9 -4.10 -8.07 -13.85
CA PRO A 9 -4.46 -6.98 -12.94
C PRO A 9 -3.98 -7.29 -11.51
N THR A 10 -3.76 -6.25 -10.69
CA THR A 10 -3.26 -6.46 -9.33
C THR A 10 -4.36 -7.06 -8.47
N VAL A 11 -4.10 -8.23 -7.91
CA VAL A 11 -4.96 -8.89 -6.92
C VAL A 11 -4.14 -9.09 -5.66
N ARG A 12 -4.53 -8.43 -4.58
CA ARG A 12 -3.77 -8.36 -3.32
C ARG A 12 -4.65 -8.85 -2.17
N ILE A 13 -4.09 -9.68 -1.29
CA ILE A 13 -4.67 -9.97 0.02
C ILE A 13 -3.96 -9.13 1.08
N ARG A 14 -4.69 -8.67 2.08
CA ARG A 14 -4.16 -7.87 3.18
C ARG A 14 -4.82 -8.28 4.48
N GLU A 15 -4.00 -8.58 5.49
CA GLU A 15 -4.40 -8.69 6.88
C GLU A 15 -4.03 -7.38 7.57
N GLU A 16 -5.04 -6.67 8.09
CA GLU A 16 -4.89 -5.43 8.82
C GLU A 16 -5.20 -5.68 10.30
N LYS A 17 -4.20 -5.45 11.15
CA LYS A 17 -4.35 -5.61 12.59
C LYS A 17 -4.30 -4.24 13.25
N SER A 18 -5.38 -3.87 13.91
CA SER A 18 -5.46 -2.70 14.78
C SER A 18 -5.53 -3.13 16.25
N LEU A 19 -5.66 -2.15 17.16
CA LEU A 19 -5.89 -2.42 18.58
C LEU A 19 -7.28 -3.05 18.84
N GLU A 20 -8.24 -2.80 17.95
CA GLU A 20 -9.64 -3.17 18.14
C GLU A 20 -10.02 -4.47 17.41
N LYS A 21 -9.49 -4.67 16.21
CA LYS A 21 -9.86 -5.78 15.35
C LYS A 21 -8.74 -6.22 14.42
N THR A 22 -8.91 -7.41 13.85
CA THR A 22 -8.13 -7.90 12.72
C THR A 22 -9.08 -8.11 11.55
N GLU A 23 -8.77 -7.49 10.42
CA GLU A 23 -9.53 -7.60 9.18
C GLU A 23 -8.70 -8.28 8.10
N TYR A 24 -9.38 -9.04 7.24
CA TYR A 24 -8.78 -9.70 6.09
C TYR A 24 -9.49 -9.17 4.86
N VAL A 25 -8.73 -8.62 3.93
CA VAL A 25 -9.24 -7.87 2.78
C VAL A 25 -8.67 -8.46 1.50
N LEU A 26 -9.53 -8.64 0.51
CA LEU A 26 -9.16 -8.94 -0.87
C LEU A 26 -9.35 -7.67 -1.71
N CYS A 27 -8.28 -7.21 -2.34
CA CYS A 27 -8.26 -6.00 -3.16
C CYS A 27 -8.01 -6.36 -4.63
N PHE A 28 -8.80 -5.78 -5.53
CA PHE A 28 -8.56 -5.77 -6.97
C PHE A 28 -8.21 -4.34 -7.37
N LYS A 29 -7.05 -4.12 -7.98
CA LYS A 29 -6.63 -2.79 -8.44
C LYS A 29 -6.58 -2.76 -9.96
N GLY A 30 -7.28 -1.80 -10.53
CA GLY A 30 -7.21 -1.46 -11.95
C GLY A 30 -5.85 -0.87 -12.33
N PRO A 31 -5.64 -0.58 -13.62
CA PRO A 31 -4.44 0.12 -14.07
C PRO A 31 -4.35 1.49 -13.37
N ALA A 32 -3.13 1.91 -13.06
CA ALA A 32 -2.92 3.28 -12.61
C ALA A 32 -3.25 4.26 -13.74
N GLY A 33 -3.77 5.44 -13.38
CA GLY A 33 -3.95 6.55 -14.32
C GLY A 33 -2.62 6.97 -14.96
N ALA A 34 -2.70 7.84 -15.98
CA ALA A 34 -1.53 8.24 -16.77
C ALA A 34 -0.39 8.87 -15.94
N ASP A 35 -0.73 9.49 -14.82
CA ASP A 35 0.20 10.11 -13.88
C ASP A 35 0.38 9.31 -12.57
N GLY A 36 -0.26 8.14 -12.47
CA GLY A 36 -0.20 7.26 -11.32
C GLY A 36 -0.87 7.80 -10.04
N LEU A 37 -1.55 8.95 -10.10
CA LEU A 37 -2.16 9.60 -8.95
C LEU A 37 -3.42 8.86 -8.49
N THR A 38 -4.23 8.40 -9.43
CA THR A 38 -5.47 7.67 -9.16
C THR A 38 -5.47 6.30 -9.79
N ARG A 39 -6.25 5.40 -9.18
CA ARG A 39 -6.55 4.09 -9.74
C ARG A 39 -7.89 3.60 -9.19
N GLU A 40 -8.59 2.80 -9.98
CA GLU A 40 -9.77 2.10 -9.50
C GLU A 40 -9.35 0.95 -8.58
N GLU A 41 -9.97 0.87 -7.39
CA GLU A 41 -9.77 -0.24 -6.47
C GLU A 41 -11.13 -0.77 -5.98
N ILE A 42 -11.29 -2.09 -6.00
CA ILE A 42 -12.42 -2.80 -5.40
C ILE A 42 -11.87 -3.58 -4.22
N GLU A 43 -12.37 -3.31 -3.03
CA GLU A 43 -12.00 -4.03 -1.81
C GLU A 43 -13.21 -4.76 -1.22
N THR A 44 -12.98 -5.97 -0.71
CA THR A 44 -14.00 -6.71 0.04
C THR A 44 -13.37 -7.40 1.24
N CYS A 45 -14.06 -7.36 2.37
CA CYS A 45 -13.69 -8.16 3.54
C CYS A 45 -13.93 -9.64 3.24
N ILE A 46 -12.98 -10.48 3.62
CA ILE A 46 -13.04 -11.93 3.46
C ILE A 46 -12.88 -12.62 4.80
N GLU A 47 -13.39 -13.84 4.89
CA GLU A 47 -13.16 -14.69 6.05
C GLU A 47 -11.68 -15.05 6.20
N LYS A 48 -11.21 -15.17 7.44
CA LYS A 48 -9.82 -15.61 7.74
C LYS A 48 -9.48 -16.93 7.03
N SER A 49 -10.42 -17.87 6.97
CA SER A 49 -10.20 -19.18 6.36
C SER A 49 -9.93 -19.10 4.85
N LEU A 50 -10.51 -18.11 4.16
CA LEU A 50 -10.20 -17.81 2.76
C LEU A 50 -8.84 -17.13 2.64
N PHE A 51 -8.54 -16.16 3.51
CA PHE A 51 -7.22 -15.53 3.55
C PHE A 51 -6.10 -16.57 3.72
N ASP A 52 -6.22 -17.48 4.69
CA ASP A 52 -5.23 -18.52 4.95
C ASP A 52 -5.05 -19.47 3.75
N GLN A 53 -6.12 -19.74 2.99
CA GLN A 53 -6.04 -20.52 1.75
C GLN A 53 -5.29 -19.76 0.65
N LEU A 54 -5.61 -18.48 0.45
CA LEU A 54 -4.96 -17.63 -0.54
C LEU A 54 -3.48 -17.41 -0.20
N GLU A 55 -3.15 -17.24 1.07
CA GLU A 55 -1.75 -17.16 1.56
C GLU A 55 -0.98 -18.45 1.20
N ARG A 56 -1.58 -19.62 1.42
CA ARG A 56 -0.97 -20.90 1.00
C ARG A 56 -0.78 -21.00 -0.52
N PHE A 57 -1.72 -20.48 -1.31
CA PHE A 57 -1.58 -20.43 -2.77
C PHE A 57 -0.45 -19.52 -3.23
N ILE A 58 -0.24 -18.38 -2.55
CA ILE A 58 0.87 -17.46 -2.84
C ILE A 58 2.23 -18.11 -2.58
N ALA A 59 2.32 -18.98 -1.55
CA ALA A 59 3.49 -19.78 -1.23
C ALA A 59 4.80 -18.96 -1.06
N LYS A 60 4.68 -17.69 -0.65
CA LYS A 60 5.79 -16.74 -0.45
C LYS A 60 5.56 -15.95 0.84
N PRO A 61 6.62 -15.52 1.55
CA PRO A 61 6.49 -14.67 2.72
C PRO A 61 5.76 -13.36 2.38
N LEU A 62 4.70 -13.06 3.14
CA LEU A 62 3.96 -11.81 3.00
C LEU A 62 4.82 -10.60 3.38
N ILE A 63 4.51 -9.44 2.82
CA ILE A 63 5.12 -8.17 3.23
C ILE A 63 4.53 -7.75 4.57
N GLU A 64 5.39 -7.42 5.52
CA GLU A 64 4.98 -6.75 6.75
C GLU A 64 5.01 -5.24 6.56
N LYS A 65 3.98 -4.56 7.06
CA LYS A 65 3.87 -3.11 7.03
C LYS A 65 3.37 -2.61 8.36
N GLN A 66 4.17 -1.78 9.04
CA GLN A 66 3.77 -1.07 10.24
C GLN A 66 3.37 0.35 9.85
N GLN A 67 2.07 0.66 9.95
CA GLN A 67 1.52 1.95 9.56
C GLN A 67 1.21 2.80 10.79
N ARG A 68 1.51 4.10 10.70
CA ARG A 68 1.10 5.13 11.66
C ARG A 68 0.32 6.20 10.90
N ARG A 69 -0.82 6.62 11.45
CA ARG A 69 -1.69 7.65 10.88
C ARG A 69 -1.62 8.91 11.71
N TYR A 70 -1.39 10.05 11.07
CA TYR A 70 -1.36 11.36 11.70
C TYR A 70 -2.39 12.27 11.02
N LEU A 71 -3.23 12.91 11.83
CA LEU A 71 -4.14 13.93 11.34
C LEU A 71 -3.33 15.18 10.97
N LEU A 72 -3.53 15.65 9.75
CA LEU A 72 -2.99 16.90 9.23
C LEU A 72 -4.08 17.99 9.28
N PRO A 73 -3.71 19.27 9.04
CA PRO A 73 -4.69 20.32 8.78
C PRO A 73 -5.68 19.93 7.66
N GLU A 74 -6.82 20.61 7.63
CA GLU A 74 -7.85 20.43 6.58
C GLU A 74 -8.47 19.02 6.53
N GLY A 75 -8.28 18.22 7.59
CA GLY A 75 -8.84 16.87 7.69
C GLY A 75 -8.09 15.82 6.88
N LEU A 76 -6.90 16.16 6.35
CA LEU A 76 -6.04 15.22 5.66
C LEU A 76 -5.40 14.22 6.64
N VAL A 77 -4.96 13.09 6.11
CA VAL A 77 -4.29 12.04 6.89
C VAL A 77 -2.95 11.72 6.24
N LEU A 78 -1.88 11.79 7.03
CA LEU A 78 -0.57 11.27 6.66
C LEU A 78 -0.42 9.84 7.17
N GLU A 79 -0.19 8.91 6.26
CA GLU A 79 0.18 7.53 6.57
C GLU A 79 1.70 7.38 6.46
N ALA A 80 2.39 7.21 7.59
CA ALA A 80 3.81 6.83 7.61
C ALA A 80 3.93 5.31 7.72
N ASN A 81 4.60 4.69 6.75
CA ASN A 81 4.65 3.25 6.58
C ASN A 81 6.11 2.76 6.69
N LEU A 82 6.37 1.86 7.63
CA LEU A 82 7.60 1.06 7.69
C LEU A 82 7.33 -0.30 7.07
N VAL A 83 8.07 -0.65 6.03
CA VAL A 83 7.92 -1.90 5.28
C VAL A 83 9.03 -2.87 5.66
N ASP A 84 8.65 -4.14 5.88
CA ASP A 84 9.56 -5.27 6.14
C ASP A 84 10.65 -4.99 7.19
N PRO A 85 10.26 -4.58 8.41
CA PRO A 85 11.21 -4.21 9.45
C PRO A 85 12.18 -5.35 9.80
N GLY A 86 13.47 -5.03 9.86
CA GLY A 86 14.56 -5.96 10.14
C GLY A 86 15.02 -6.81 8.95
N LEU A 87 14.42 -6.64 7.76
CA LEU A 87 14.88 -7.30 6.54
C LEU A 87 15.82 -6.39 5.73
N PRO A 88 16.69 -6.94 4.86
CA PRO A 88 17.61 -6.12 4.06
C PRO A 88 16.92 -5.08 3.16
N GLY A 89 15.66 -5.31 2.80
CA GLY A 89 14.83 -4.40 2.01
C GLY A 89 13.88 -3.55 2.86
N GLU A 90 14.18 -3.32 4.14
CA GLU A 90 13.42 -2.40 5.00
C GLU A 90 13.47 -0.98 4.42
N PHE A 91 12.32 -0.29 4.38
CA PHE A 91 12.27 1.12 4.02
C PHE A 91 11.05 1.83 4.62
N TRP A 92 11.11 3.17 4.59
CA TRP A 92 10.01 4.04 4.95
C TRP A 92 9.43 4.70 3.72
N TYR A 93 8.11 4.83 3.69
CA TYR A 93 7.43 5.72 2.75
C TYR A 93 6.22 6.38 3.43
N ALA A 94 5.77 7.49 2.87
CA ALA A 94 4.60 8.21 3.33
C ALA A 94 3.58 8.38 2.20
N GLU A 95 2.30 8.32 2.55
CA GLU A 95 1.18 8.63 1.66
C GLU A 95 0.27 9.65 2.36
N VAL A 96 -0.28 10.60 1.59
CA VAL A 96 -1.32 11.51 2.07
C VAL A 96 -2.60 11.19 1.31
N GLU A 97 -3.69 10.95 2.03
CA GLU A 97 -4.99 10.68 1.41
C GLU A 97 -5.71 12.00 1.15
N PHE A 98 -6.18 12.17 -0.10
CA PHE A 98 -6.89 13.35 -0.56
C PHE A 98 -8.31 12.98 -0.99
N ALA A 99 -9.27 13.89 -0.77
CA ALA A 99 -10.65 13.69 -1.20
C ALA A 99 -10.84 13.88 -2.72
N SER A 100 -9.88 14.53 -3.40
CA SER A 100 -9.91 14.73 -4.85
C SER A 100 -8.51 14.87 -5.44
N GLU A 101 -8.39 14.63 -6.75
CA GLU A 101 -7.13 14.86 -7.49
C GLU A 101 -6.68 16.32 -7.43
N GLN A 102 -7.63 17.26 -7.50
CA GLN A 102 -7.30 18.69 -7.45
C GLN A 102 -6.62 19.02 -6.12
N GLN A 103 -7.19 18.55 -5.00
CA GLN A 103 -6.60 18.75 -3.69
C GLN A 103 -5.19 18.14 -3.60
N ALA A 104 -4.97 16.95 -4.15
CA ALA A 104 -3.67 16.30 -4.17
C ALA A 104 -2.62 17.12 -4.93
N ARG A 105 -2.99 17.69 -6.08
CA ARG A 105 -2.07 18.49 -6.92
C ARG A 105 -1.73 19.85 -6.33
N GLU A 106 -2.67 20.45 -5.59
CA GLU A 106 -2.50 21.78 -4.98
C GLU A 106 -1.81 21.72 -3.62
N TRP A 107 -1.83 20.54 -2.97
CA TRP A 107 -1.30 20.38 -1.62
C TRP A 107 0.21 20.63 -1.55
N GLN A 108 0.62 21.26 -0.45
CA GLN A 108 2.02 21.53 -0.15
C GLN A 108 2.36 21.00 1.25
N PRO A 109 3.52 20.34 1.42
CA PRO A 109 3.87 19.69 2.68
C PRO A 109 4.19 20.68 3.83
N GLY A 110 4.44 21.96 3.52
CA GLY A 110 4.69 22.99 4.53
C GLY A 110 5.82 22.61 5.49
N ALA A 111 5.53 22.55 6.80
CA ALA A 111 6.51 22.16 7.82
C ALA A 111 7.02 20.70 7.67
N LEU A 112 6.32 19.86 6.90
CA LEU A 112 6.74 18.48 6.62
C LEU A 112 7.65 18.36 5.39
N ALA A 113 7.97 19.48 4.72
CA ALA A 113 8.69 19.47 3.45
C ALA A 113 9.99 18.66 3.50
N GLU A 114 10.79 18.79 4.58
CA GLU A 114 12.05 18.06 4.75
C GLU A 114 11.87 16.53 4.81
N TYR A 115 10.73 16.06 5.33
CA TYR A 115 10.43 14.63 5.43
C TYR A 115 9.79 14.07 4.15
N LEU A 116 9.13 14.91 3.36
CA LEU A 116 8.33 14.52 2.20
C LEU A 116 8.92 15.02 0.87
N THR A 117 10.19 15.43 0.86
CA THR A 117 10.82 16.07 -0.32
C THR A 117 10.97 15.12 -1.52
N ASN A 118 11.14 13.82 -1.26
CA ASN A 118 11.29 12.82 -2.32
C ASN A 118 9.93 12.25 -2.75
N GLU A 119 9.14 13.06 -3.44
CA GLU A 119 7.87 12.61 -4.01
C GLU A 119 8.11 11.63 -5.16
N VAL A 120 7.57 10.42 -5.02
CA VAL A 120 7.69 9.34 -6.01
C VAL A 120 6.36 8.98 -6.66
N THR A 121 5.31 9.79 -6.46
CA THR A 121 4.00 9.61 -7.10
C THR A 121 4.18 9.48 -8.61
N GLY A 122 3.56 8.45 -9.21
CA GLY A 122 3.68 8.17 -10.65
C GLY A 122 5.04 7.63 -11.12
N THR A 123 6.05 7.54 -10.26
CA THR A 123 7.36 7.03 -10.65
C THR A 123 7.31 5.51 -10.86
N PRO A 124 7.68 4.99 -12.04
CA PRO A 124 7.70 3.57 -12.30
C PRO A 124 8.60 2.81 -11.31
N GLY A 125 8.13 1.65 -10.84
CA GLY A 125 8.89 0.81 -9.90
C GLY A 125 8.74 1.18 -8.42
N GLN A 126 8.12 2.32 -8.08
CA GLN A 126 7.98 2.78 -6.68
C GLN A 126 6.72 2.28 -5.97
N SER A 127 5.99 1.32 -6.56
CA SER A 127 4.76 0.77 -5.97
C SER A 127 5.04 -0.44 -5.08
N MET A 128 4.16 -0.72 -4.11
CA MET A 128 4.23 -1.95 -3.31
C MET A 128 4.14 -3.25 -4.14
N ALA A 129 3.51 -3.20 -5.31
CA ALA A 129 3.47 -4.32 -6.24
C ALA A 129 4.84 -4.55 -6.93
N ALA A 130 5.55 -3.47 -7.25
CA ALA A 130 6.91 -3.53 -7.77
C ALA A 130 7.89 -4.04 -6.71
N TYR A 131 7.79 -3.54 -5.48
CA TYR A 131 8.56 -4.04 -4.34
C TYR A 131 8.33 -5.55 -4.10
N TRP A 132 7.07 -6.01 -4.20
CA TRP A 132 6.76 -7.44 -4.15
C TRP A 132 7.46 -8.23 -5.26
N ALA A 133 7.36 -7.75 -6.51
CA ALA A 133 7.97 -8.41 -7.65
C ALA A 133 9.49 -8.53 -7.51
N GLU A 134 10.14 -7.48 -7.00
CA GLU A 134 11.59 -7.45 -6.77
C GLU A 134 12.01 -8.41 -5.67
N THR A 135 11.32 -8.41 -4.53
CA THR A 135 11.79 -9.11 -3.32
C THR A 135 11.26 -10.53 -3.20
N ARG A 136 10.07 -10.82 -3.74
CA ARG A 136 9.41 -12.14 -3.65
C ARG A 136 9.35 -12.84 -5.00
N GLY A 137 9.53 -12.11 -6.11
CA GLY A 137 9.37 -12.62 -7.47
C GLY A 137 7.91 -12.79 -7.88
N THR A 138 7.69 -13.02 -9.17
CA THR A 138 6.37 -13.36 -9.70
C THR A 138 6.06 -14.84 -9.43
N ILE A 139 4.77 -15.16 -9.27
CA ILE A 139 4.32 -16.57 -9.34
C ILE A 139 4.50 -16.96 -10.82
N LYS A 140 5.31 -17.99 -11.08
CA LYS A 140 5.51 -18.55 -12.43
C LYS A 140 4.39 -19.51 -12.78
#